data_AF-A0A7S2I5E5-F1
#
_entry.id   AF-A0A7S2I5E5-F1
#
_cell.length_a   1.000
_cell.length_b   1.000
_cell.length_c   1.000
_cell.angle_alpha   90.00
_cell.angle_beta   90.00
_cell.angle_gamma   90.00
#
_symmetry.space_group_name_H-M   'P 1'
#
loop_
_entity.id
_entity.type
_entity.pdbx_description
1 polymer ?
#
loop_
_entity_poly.entity_id
_entity_poly.type
_entity_poly.pdbx_seq_one_letter_code
_entity_poly.pdbx_strand_id
1 'polypeptide(L)'
;MHVVRGCGDYAQFIMVLTFALPWPFSTREAIVYAFATDCVERGRVLVCAQSVPADAASWWGYTIPTVGSAVRMDLTLEIGFIPGGDEYQNTHMDMCLQMDPKVPWLSQSTVNLVGRLFATQLVSNVNSVCKSYSKSPYPERLAADRSGAYAVMYRCLEALRQGRLPEDEGPTEAGQQISTPE
;
A
#
# COMPACT_ATOMS: atom_id res chain seq x y z
N MET A 1 -9.58 4.70 16.58
CA MET A 1 -9.86 5.07 15.19
C MET A 1 -9.23 6.43 14.95
N HIS A 2 -8.14 6.49 14.19
CA HIS A 2 -7.44 7.75 13.91
C HIS A 2 -8.02 8.33 12.63
N VAL A 3 -8.82 9.39 12.74
CA VAL A 3 -9.41 10.04 11.57
C VAL A 3 -8.36 10.93 10.91
N VAL A 4 -7.83 10.52 9.76
CA VAL A 4 -7.00 11.38 8.92
C VAL A 4 -7.94 12.20 8.05
N ARG A 5 -8.10 13.48 8.37
CA ARG A 5 -9.00 14.38 7.62
C ARG A 5 -8.50 14.54 6.18
N GLY A 6 -9.38 14.39 5.20
CA GLY A 6 -9.11 14.64 3.79
C GLY A 6 -8.55 13.47 2.97
N CYS A 7 -8.53 12.25 3.50
CA CYS A 7 -7.96 11.07 2.82
C CYS A 7 -8.99 10.06 2.28
N GLY A 8 -10.22 10.49 1.96
CA GLY A 8 -11.26 9.57 1.45
C GLY A 8 -11.47 8.33 2.32
N ASP A 9 -11.73 7.20 1.67
CA ASP A 9 -11.70 5.89 2.33
C ASP A 9 -10.23 5.43 2.45
N TYR A 10 -9.86 4.94 3.64
CA TYR A 10 -8.49 4.54 3.93
C TYR A 10 -8.41 3.21 4.69
N ALA A 11 -7.26 2.56 4.57
CA ALA A 11 -6.94 1.35 5.32
C ALA A 11 -5.51 1.45 5.88
N GLN A 12 -5.32 0.93 7.10
CA GLN A 12 -4.03 0.96 7.80
C GLN A 12 -3.71 -0.39 8.42
N PHE A 13 -2.46 -0.84 8.30
CA PHE A 13 -2.02 -2.16 8.76
C PHE A 13 -0.58 -2.13 9.26
N ILE A 14 -0.27 -3.00 10.22
CA ILE A 14 1.11 -3.45 10.45
C ILE A 14 1.30 -4.73 9.66
N MET A 15 2.30 -4.77 8.79
CA MET A 15 2.59 -5.92 7.94
C MET A 15 4.03 -6.39 8.13
N VAL A 16 4.23 -7.70 8.02
CA VAL A 16 5.56 -8.31 7.92
C VAL A 16 5.80 -8.66 6.46
N LEU A 17 6.83 -8.07 5.88
CA LEU A 17 7.29 -8.37 4.53
C LEU A 17 8.54 -9.22 4.62
N THR A 18 8.53 -10.39 3.98
CA THR A 18 9.67 -11.32 3.95
C THR A 18 10.29 -11.33 2.56
N PHE A 19 11.59 -11.09 2.48
CA PHE A 19 12.35 -10.99 1.25
C PHE A 19 13.37 -12.12 1.18
N ALA A 20 13.16 -13.05 0.25
CA ALA A 20 14.16 -14.04 -0.11
C ALA A 20 15.23 -13.38 -0.98
N LEU A 21 16.45 -13.29 -0.45
CA LEU A 21 17.61 -12.81 -1.22
C LEU A 21 18.34 -14.00 -1.87
N PRO A 22 19.05 -13.80 -2.99
CA PRO A 22 19.87 -14.85 -3.60
C PRO A 22 20.91 -15.41 -2.64
N TRP A 23 21.31 -16.67 -2.81
CA TRP A 23 22.43 -17.23 -2.04
C TRP A 23 23.72 -16.42 -2.31
N PRO A 24 24.58 -16.11 -1.30
CA PRO A 24 24.59 -16.61 0.09
C PRO A 24 23.86 -15.71 1.11
N PHE A 25 23.01 -14.79 0.68
CA PHE A 25 22.34 -13.87 1.59
C PHE A 25 21.24 -14.58 2.38
N SER A 26 21.15 -14.30 3.68
CA SER A 26 20.00 -14.73 4.48
C SER A 26 18.74 -13.95 4.11
N THR A 27 17.57 -14.52 4.38
CA THR A 27 16.28 -13.84 4.28
C THR A 27 16.29 -12.53 5.06
N ARG A 28 15.59 -11.53 4.54
CA ARG A 28 15.37 -10.25 5.21
C ARG A 28 13.90 -10.07 5.53
N GLU A 29 13.61 -9.37 6.62
CA GLU A 29 12.24 -9.04 7.01
C GLU A 29 12.10 -7.54 7.24
N ALA A 30 11.00 -6.96 6.78
CA ALA A 30 10.60 -5.60 7.13
C ALA A 30 9.28 -5.65 7.88
N ILE A 31 9.20 -5.02 9.05
CA ILE A 31 7.91 -4.74 9.68
C ILE A 31 7.55 -3.31 9.31
N VAL A 32 6.45 -3.15 8.59
CA VAL A 32 6.03 -1.85 8.09
C VAL A 32 4.66 -1.47 8.62
N TYR A 33 4.50 -0.19 8.93
CA TYR A 33 3.18 0.44 8.98
C TYR A 33 2.81 0.85 7.56
N ALA A 34 1.74 0.26 7.04
CA ALA A 34 1.19 0.55 5.73
C ALA A 34 -0.12 1.30 5.84
N PHE A 35 -0.29 2.26 4.94
CA PHE A 35 -1.45 3.10 4.79
C PHE A 35 -1.85 3.12 3.31
N ALA A 36 -3.11 2.92 3.02
CA ALA A 36 -3.67 3.02 1.67
C ALA A 36 -4.88 3.95 1.68
N THR A 37 -5.03 4.78 0.65
CA THR A 37 -6.14 5.73 0.49
C THR A 37 -6.53 5.83 -0.99
N ASP A 38 -7.81 6.05 -1.26
CA ASP A 38 -8.38 6.19 -2.61
C ASP A 38 -8.57 7.64 -3.08
N CYS A 39 -8.33 8.62 -2.19
CA CYS A 39 -8.60 10.04 -2.45
C CYS A 39 -7.36 10.89 -2.24
N VAL A 40 -6.33 10.64 -3.04
CA VAL A 40 -5.25 11.60 -3.26
C VAL A 40 -5.54 12.36 -4.56
N GLU A 41 -5.16 13.64 -4.64
CA GLU A 41 -5.40 14.56 -5.76
C GLU A 41 -5.56 13.84 -7.13
N ARG A 42 -6.67 14.07 -7.83
CA ARG A 42 -7.04 13.51 -9.15
C ARG A 42 -7.47 12.04 -9.13
N GLY A 43 -8.18 11.60 -8.08
CA GLY A 43 -8.65 10.22 -7.96
C GLY A 43 -7.53 9.18 -7.92
N ARG A 44 -6.36 9.56 -7.39
CA ARG A 44 -5.19 8.70 -7.25
C ARG A 44 -5.36 7.78 -6.04
N VAL A 45 -5.15 6.49 -6.25
CA VAL A 45 -4.98 5.53 -5.15
C VAL A 45 -3.53 5.56 -4.71
N LEU A 46 -3.27 5.79 -3.43
CA LEU A 46 -1.94 5.86 -2.86
C LEU A 46 -1.76 4.75 -1.82
N VAL A 47 -0.63 4.06 -1.89
CA VAL A 47 -0.17 3.13 -0.87
C VAL A 47 1.19 3.60 -0.37
N CYS A 48 1.28 3.86 0.92
CA CYS A 48 2.52 4.19 1.61
C CYS A 48 2.83 3.09 2.62
N ALA A 49 4.09 2.69 2.74
CA ALA A 49 4.55 1.82 3.80
C ALA A 49 5.89 2.32 4.33
N GLN A 50 6.03 2.37 5.65
CA GLN A 50 7.27 2.76 6.30
C GLN A 50 7.61 1.76 7.38
N SER A 51 8.90 1.42 7.47
CA SER A 51 9.38 0.51 8.50
C SER A 51 9.17 1.09 9.89
N VAL A 52 8.61 0.25 10.75
CA VAL A 52 8.55 0.51 12.17
C VAL A 52 9.97 0.41 12.74
N PRO A 53 10.37 1.24 13.73
CA PRO A 53 11.65 1.11 14.40
C PRO A 53 11.88 -0.26 15.04
N ALA A 54 13.14 -0.71 15.06
CA ALA A 54 13.52 -2.04 15.51
C ALA A 54 13.16 -2.32 16.97
N ASP A 55 13.27 -1.29 17.81
CA ASP A 55 13.09 -1.25 19.25
C ASP A 55 11.65 -0.94 19.69
N ALA A 56 10.76 -0.61 18.75
CA ALA A 56 9.36 -0.32 19.07
C ALA A 56 8.59 -1.59 19.46
N ALA A 57 8.08 -1.62 20.69
CA ALA A 57 7.15 -2.66 21.14
C ALA A 57 5.71 -2.46 20.58
N SER A 58 5.36 -1.20 20.29
CA SER A 58 4.07 -0.81 19.71
C SER A 58 4.26 0.34 18.73
N TRP A 59 3.42 0.41 17.70
CA TRP A 59 3.38 1.53 16.76
C TRP A 59 1.93 1.95 16.53
N TRP A 60 1.61 3.20 16.85
CA TRP A 60 0.27 3.77 16.62
C TRP A 60 -0.86 2.92 17.22
N GLY A 61 -0.64 2.37 18.42
CA GLY A 61 -1.61 1.54 19.14
C GLY A 61 -1.65 0.07 18.70
N TYR A 62 -0.86 -0.34 17.70
CA TYR A 62 -0.70 -1.73 17.30
C TYR A 62 0.51 -2.37 17.97
N THR A 63 0.36 -3.61 18.45
CA THR A 63 1.49 -4.41 18.93
C THR A 63 2.37 -4.82 17.76
N ILE A 64 3.68 -4.65 17.91
CA ILE A 64 4.63 -5.02 16.87
C ILE A 64 4.90 -6.53 16.93
N PRO A 65 4.72 -7.27 15.81
CA PRO A 65 5.01 -8.69 15.78
C PRO A 65 6.52 -8.91 16.00
N THR A 66 6.87 -9.96 16.72
CA THR A 66 8.27 -10.38 16.85
C THR A 66 8.75 -10.98 15.54
N VAL A 67 9.79 -10.40 14.95
CA VAL A 67 10.53 -11.01 13.83
C VAL A 67 11.44 -12.11 14.36
N GLY A 68 11.59 -13.17 13.57
CA GLY A 68 12.34 -14.38 13.94
C GLY A 68 13.86 -14.20 13.80
N SER A 69 14.54 -15.18 13.21
CA SER A 69 16.00 -15.15 12.99
C SER A 69 16.45 -14.36 11.76
N ALA A 70 15.54 -13.67 11.07
CA ALA A 70 15.87 -12.89 9.87
C ALA A 70 16.44 -11.53 10.25
N VAL A 71 17.31 -10.99 9.38
CA VAL A 71 17.84 -9.63 9.58
C VAL A 71 16.74 -8.63 9.21
N ARG A 72 16.39 -7.76 10.17
CA ARG A 72 15.42 -6.69 9.97
C ARG A 72 16.01 -5.60 9.07
N MET A 73 15.32 -5.30 7.98
CA MET A 73 15.68 -4.22 7.06
C MET A 73 14.80 -2.99 7.27
N ASP A 74 15.32 -1.84 6.84
CA ASP A 74 14.56 -0.60 6.78
C ASP A 74 14.07 -0.39 5.35
N LEU A 75 12.80 -0.07 5.23
CA LEU A 75 12.09 0.10 3.98
C LEU A 75 11.07 1.24 4.10
N THR A 76 11.07 2.10 3.08
CA THR A 76 10.02 3.06 2.79
C THR A 76 9.56 2.83 1.36
N LEU A 77 8.25 2.68 1.18
CA LEU A 77 7.61 2.43 -0.11
C LEU A 77 6.45 3.40 -0.29
N GLU A 78 6.38 3.99 -1.46
CA GLU A 78 5.22 4.72 -1.95
C GLU A 78 4.84 4.16 -3.32
N ILE A 79 3.57 3.82 -3.51
CA ILE A 79 3.01 3.41 -4.80
C ILE A 79 1.77 4.24 -5.07
N GLY A 80 1.78 4.98 -6.17
CA GLY A 80 0.61 5.68 -6.69
C GLY A 80 0.02 4.96 -7.89
N PHE A 81 -1.30 4.90 -7.96
CA PHE A 81 -2.05 4.46 -9.13
C PHE A 81 -2.94 5.58 -9.61
N ILE A 82 -2.76 6.01 -10.86
CA ILE A 82 -3.51 7.09 -11.47
C ILE A 82 -4.28 6.49 -12.66
N PRO A 83 -5.63 6.46 -12.62
CA PRO A 83 -6.41 5.97 -13.74
C PRO A 83 -6.21 6.89 -14.96
N GLY A 84 -6.18 6.31 -16.17
CA GLY A 84 -5.95 7.04 -17.40
C GLY A 84 -6.44 6.32 -18.65
N GLY A 85 -6.35 7.00 -19.80
CA GLY A 85 -6.94 6.55 -21.05
C GLY A 85 -8.44 6.79 -21.14
N ASP A 86 -9.01 6.56 -22.33
CA ASP A 86 -10.45 6.66 -22.56
C ASP A 86 -11.17 5.63 -21.67
N GLU A 87 -12.23 6.07 -20.97
CA GLU A 87 -13.02 5.24 -20.05
C GLU A 87 -12.20 4.52 -18.95
N TYR A 88 -11.05 5.09 -18.55
CA TYR A 88 -10.19 4.54 -17.48
C TYR A 88 -9.64 3.13 -17.74
N GLN A 89 -9.42 2.77 -19.00
CA GLN A 89 -8.91 1.44 -19.38
C GLN A 89 -7.43 1.21 -19.04
N ASN A 90 -6.69 2.28 -18.72
CA ASN A 90 -5.27 2.20 -18.36
C ASN A 90 -5.03 2.75 -16.95
N THR A 91 -3.90 2.39 -16.36
CA THR A 91 -3.46 2.92 -15.07
C THR A 91 -1.98 3.23 -15.13
N HIS A 92 -1.62 4.46 -14.80
CA HIS A 92 -0.24 4.85 -14.56
C HIS A 92 0.15 4.47 -13.14
N MET A 93 1.29 3.81 -12.97
CA MET A 93 1.80 3.41 -11.66
C MET A 93 3.13 4.09 -11.39
N ASP A 94 3.17 4.93 -10.36
CA ASP A 94 4.39 5.54 -9.84
C ASP A 94 4.85 4.78 -8.60
N MET A 95 6.14 4.47 -8.52
CA MET A 95 6.69 3.76 -7.37
C MET A 95 7.99 4.41 -6.91
N CYS A 96 8.04 4.74 -5.62
CA CYS A 96 9.26 5.11 -4.91
C CYS A 96 9.58 4.04 -3.87
N LEU A 97 10.75 3.43 -3.94
CA LEU A 97 11.22 2.46 -2.95
C LEU A 97 12.60 2.87 -2.46
N GLN A 98 12.71 3.07 -1.16
CA GLN A 98 13.97 3.20 -0.44
C GLN A 98 14.13 2.00 0.48
N MET A 99 15.27 1.33 0.40
CA MET A 99 15.55 0.10 1.14
C MET A 99 17.00 0.10 1.61
N ASP A 100 17.22 -0.28 2.86
CA ASP A 100 18.51 -0.67 3.41
C ASP A 100 18.48 -2.14 3.81
N PRO A 101 19.07 -3.05 3.00
CA PRO A 101 19.05 -4.48 3.28
C PRO A 101 20.01 -4.91 4.39
N LYS A 102 20.75 -3.96 5.01
CA LYS A 102 21.73 -4.22 6.08
C LYS A 102 22.79 -5.25 5.66
N VAL A 103 23.35 -5.08 4.47
CA VAL A 103 24.47 -5.89 3.98
C VAL A 103 25.70 -4.99 3.80
N PRO A 104 26.56 -4.89 4.84
CA PRO A 104 27.57 -3.83 4.93
C PRO A 104 28.67 -3.88 3.87
N TRP A 105 28.86 -5.02 3.20
CA TRP A 105 29.90 -5.23 2.19
C TRP A 105 29.38 -5.20 0.76
N LEU A 106 28.08 -4.98 0.53
CA LEU A 106 27.54 -4.82 -0.82
C LEU A 106 27.95 -3.46 -1.39
N SER A 107 28.53 -3.47 -2.58
CA SER A 107 28.78 -2.23 -3.31
C SER A 107 27.46 -1.53 -3.66
N GLN A 108 27.48 -0.20 -3.73
CA GLN A 108 26.31 0.58 -4.15
C GLN A 108 25.80 0.16 -5.53
N SER A 109 26.71 -0.21 -6.44
CA SER A 109 26.36 -0.71 -7.77
C SER A 109 25.53 -1.99 -7.71
N THR A 110 25.88 -2.92 -6.81
CA THR A 110 25.13 -4.16 -6.60
C THR A 110 23.76 -3.88 -5.98
N VAL A 111 23.69 -3.00 -4.98
CA VAL A 111 22.42 -2.58 -4.38
C VAL A 111 21.49 -1.98 -5.44
N ASN A 112 22.01 -1.10 -6.29
CA ASN A 112 21.26 -0.48 -7.38
C ASN A 112 20.77 -1.52 -8.41
N LEU A 113 21.60 -2.51 -8.75
CA LEU A 113 21.21 -3.59 -9.65
C LEU A 113 20.07 -4.43 -9.06
N VAL A 114 20.19 -4.83 -7.79
CA VAL A 114 19.15 -5.59 -7.08
C VAL A 114 17.86 -4.79 -7.01
N GLY A 115 17.93 -3.48 -6.72
CA GLY A 115 16.76 -2.60 -6.71
C GLY A 115 16.05 -2.54 -8.07
N ARG A 116 16.78 -2.46 -9.18
CA ARG A 116 16.20 -2.49 -10.54
C ARG A 116 15.54 -3.83 -10.87
N LEU A 117 16.15 -4.94 -10.47
CA LEU A 117 15.58 -6.28 -10.66
C LEU A 117 14.30 -6.44 -9.85
N PHE A 118 14.30 -5.97 -8.59
CA PHE A 118 13.12 -5.96 -7.74
C PHE A 118 11.98 -5.16 -8.38
N ALA A 119 12.24 -3.93 -8.83
CA ALA A 119 11.22 -3.09 -9.46
C ALA A 119 10.66 -3.73 -10.74
N THR A 120 11.54 -4.29 -11.60
CA THR A 120 11.14 -4.99 -12.82
C THR A 120 10.25 -6.20 -12.50
N GLN A 121 10.64 -7.00 -11.50
CA GLN A 121 9.87 -8.18 -11.11
C GLN A 121 8.53 -7.80 -10.48
N LEU A 122 8.48 -6.76 -9.66
CA LEU A 122 7.24 -6.25 -9.06
C LEU A 122 6.26 -5.82 -10.15
N VAL A 123 6.69 -5.00 -11.12
CA VAL A 123 5.86 -4.55 -12.24
C VAL A 123 5.40 -5.74 -13.09
N SER A 124 6.27 -6.72 -13.34
CA SER A 124 5.91 -7.94 -14.07
C SER A 124 4.84 -8.75 -13.34
N ASN A 125 4.99 -8.90 -12.01
CA ASN A 125 4.02 -9.61 -11.17
C ASN A 125 2.68 -8.88 -11.14
N VAL A 126 2.66 -7.55 -10.98
CA VAL A 126 1.43 -6.74 -11.03
C VAL A 126 0.71 -6.95 -12.36
N ASN A 127 1.41 -6.83 -13.49
CA ASN A 127 0.84 -7.07 -14.81
C ASN A 127 0.28 -8.50 -14.97
N SER A 128 0.99 -9.50 -14.44
CA SER A 128 0.53 -10.89 -14.46
C SER A 128 -0.76 -11.08 -13.65
N VAL A 129 -0.83 -10.48 -12.46
CA VAL A 129 -2.03 -10.49 -11.61
C VAL A 129 -3.18 -9.78 -12.30
N CYS A 130 -2.97 -8.60 -12.90
CA CYS A 130 -4.01 -7.89 -13.64
C CYS A 130 -4.59 -8.73 -14.79
N LYS A 131 -3.73 -9.41 -15.57
CA LYS A 131 -4.16 -10.29 -16.68
C LYS A 131 -4.93 -11.53 -16.22
N SER A 132 -4.64 -12.02 -15.02
CA SER A 132 -5.23 -13.24 -14.46
C SER A 132 -6.28 -12.97 -13.37
N TYR A 133 -6.60 -11.69 -13.10
CA TYR A 133 -7.43 -11.27 -11.98
C TYR A 133 -8.78 -12.01 -11.94
N SER A 134 -9.47 -12.05 -13.08
CA SER A 134 -10.78 -12.72 -13.22
C SER A 134 -10.76 -14.22 -12.94
N LYS A 135 -9.60 -14.86 -13.04
CA LYS A 135 -9.39 -16.30 -12.78
C LYS A 135 -8.71 -16.56 -11.43
N SER A 136 -8.36 -15.50 -10.71
CA SER A 136 -7.70 -15.59 -9.41
C SER A 136 -8.73 -15.76 -8.29
N PRO A 137 -8.32 -16.09 -7.06
CA PRO A 137 -9.22 -16.11 -5.90
C PRO A 137 -9.66 -14.71 -5.43
N TYR A 138 -9.06 -13.64 -5.95
CA TYR A 138 -9.28 -12.28 -5.45
C TYR A 138 -10.72 -11.77 -5.64
N PRO A 139 -11.39 -11.94 -6.80
CA PRO A 139 -12.78 -11.54 -6.97
C PRO A 139 -13.73 -12.21 -5.97
N GLU A 140 -13.53 -13.51 -5.72
CA GLU A 140 -14.35 -14.26 -4.77
C GLU A 140 -14.13 -13.78 -3.34
N ARG A 141 -12.87 -13.55 -2.93
CA ARG A 141 -12.54 -13.00 -1.61
C ARG A 141 -13.14 -11.62 -1.40
N LEU A 142 -13.04 -10.74 -2.40
CA LEU A 142 -13.63 -9.41 -2.36
C LEU A 142 -15.16 -9.45 -2.27
N ALA A 143 -15.80 -10.42 -2.92
CA ALA A 143 -17.24 -10.60 -2.83
C ALA A 143 -17.67 -11.18 -1.46
N ALA A 144 -16.86 -12.06 -0.87
CA ALA A 144 -17.15 -12.77 0.37
C ALA A 144 -16.86 -11.96 1.64
N ASP A 145 -15.81 -11.13 1.64
CA ASP A 145 -15.45 -10.27 2.76
C ASP A 145 -15.63 -8.80 2.37
N ARG A 146 -16.63 -8.14 2.96
CA ARG A 146 -16.90 -6.71 2.78
C ARG A 146 -16.53 -5.89 4.01
N SER A 147 -15.53 -6.32 4.77
CA SER A 147 -15.03 -5.64 5.95
C SER A 147 -13.63 -5.07 5.74
N GLY A 148 -13.23 -4.11 6.58
CA GLY A 148 -11.89 -3.52 6.56
C GLY A 148 -11.47 -3.00 5.18
N ALA A 149 -10.27 -3.40 4.73
CA ALA A 149 -9.75 -2.99 3.42
C ALA A 149 -10.57 -3.53 2.23
N TYR A 150 -11.17 -4.71 2.35
CA TYR A 150 -11.97 -5.27 1.26
C TYR A 150 -13.26 -4.46 1.03
N ALA A 151 -13.83 -3.88 2.10
CA ALA A 151 -14.96 -2.97 2.00
C ALA A 151 -14.64 -1.74 1.15
N VAL A 152 -13.48 -1.12 1.43
CA VAL A 152 -12.97 0.05 0.70
C VAL A 152 -12.73 -0.32 -0.76
N MET A 153 -11.97 -1.40 -1.01
CA MET A 153 -11.68 -1.87 -2.37
C MET A 153 -12.96 -2.14 -3.18
N TYR A 154 -13.98 -2.73 -2.57
CA TYR A 154 -15.25 -3.00 -3.24
C TYR A 154 -15.98 -1.71 -3.63
N ARG A 155 -16.01 -0.71 -2.75
CA ARG A 155 -16.62 0.61 -3.06
C ARG A 155 -15.90 1.30 -4.20
N CYS A 156 -14.57 1.35 -4.18
CA CYS A 156 -13.79 1.95 -5.26
C CYS A 156 -14.06 1.26 -6.60
N LEU A 157 -14.12 -0.07 -6.61
CA LEU A 157 -14.43 -0.84 -7.83
C LEU A 157 -15.84 -0.58 -8.36
N GLU A 158 -16.84 -0.46 -7.49
CA GLU A 158 -18.20 -0.10 -7.90
C GLU A 158 -18.30 1.34 -8.43
N ALA A 159 -17.59 2.29 -7.81
CA ALA A 159 -17.53 3.67 -8.31
C ALA A 159 -16.91 3.74 -9.71
N LEU A 160 -15.77 3.05 -9.92
CA LEU A 160 -15.11 2.97 -11.22
C LEU A 160 -16.00 2.31 -12.29
N ARG A 161 -16.74 1.24 -11.95
CA ARG A 161 -17.70 0.59 -12.87
C ARG A 161 -18.83 1.52 -13.30
N GLN A 162 -19.19 2.49 -12.47
CA GLN A 162 -20.19 3.50 -12.77
C GLN A 162 -19.61 4.71 -13.51
N GLY A 163 -18.31 4.67 -13.88
CA GLY A 163 -17.60 5.75 -14.54
C GLY A 163 -17.35 6.96 -13.64
N ARG A 164 -17.51 6.81 -12.31
CA ARG A 164 -17.30 7.87 -11.33
C ARG A 164 -15.88 7.79 -10.79
N LEU A 165 -15.17 8.91 -10.81
CA LEU A 165 -13.99 9.07 -9.95
C LEU A 165 -14.48 9.40 -8.54
N PRO A 166 -13.75 9.01 -7.47
CA PRO A 166 -14.10 9.34 -6.09
C PRO A 166 -14.31 10.84 -5.83
N GLU A 167 -13.87 11.72 -6.74
CA GLU A 167 -14.01 13.17 -6.66
C GLU A 167 -15.40 13.72 -7.04
N ASP A 168 -16.28 12.91 -7.66
CA ASP A 168 -17.64 13.37 -8.05
C ASP A 168 -18.57 13.57 -6.84
N GLU A 169 -18.23 12.98 -5.69
CA GLU A 169 -18.88 13.29 -4.42
C GLU A 169 -17.99 14.29 -3.67
N GLY A 170 -18.25 15.57 -3.92
CA GLY A 170 -17.72 16.66 -3.09
C GLY A 170 -17.97 16.39 -1.61
N PRO A 171 -17.21 17.02 -0.70
CA PRO A 171 -17.26 16.76 0.73
C PRO A 171 -18.72 16.78 1.18
N THR A 172 -19.21 15.63 1.65
CA THR A 172 -20.55 15.54 2.21
C THR A 172 -20.57 16.53 3.36
N GLU A 173 -21.36 17.60 3.23
CA GLU A 173 -21.58 18.58 4.27
C GLU A 173 -22.22 17.88 5.47
N ALA A 174 -21.39 17.29 6.33
CA ALA A 174 -21.77 16.99 7.70
C ALA A 174 -21.67 18.31 8.50
N GLY A 175 -22.53 19.25 8.15
CA GLY A 175 -22.86 20.35 9.03
C GLY A 175 -23.67 19.81 10.21
N GLN A 176 -23.12 19.87 11.41
CA GLN A 176 -23.92 20.14 12.60
C GLN A 176 -23.08 20.78 13.71
N GLN A 177 -23.21 22.12 13.74
CA GLN A 177 -23.19 23.05 14.88
C GLN A 177 -22.51 22.56 16.17
N ILE A 178 -21.32 23.12 16.45
CA ILE A 178 -20.81 23.24 17.81
C ILE A 178 -21.36 24.57 18.35
N SER A 179 -22.38 24.48 19.22
CA SER A 179 -22.78 25.58 20.08
C SER A 179 -21.70 25.82 21.14
N THR A 180 -21.16 27.03 21.18
CA THR A 180 -20.34 27.53 22.28
C THR A 180 -21.22 27.80 23.50
N PRO A 181 -20.85 27.37 24.72
CA PRO A 181 -21.48 27.87 25.92
C PRO A 181 -20.86 29.22 26.30
N GLU A 182 -21.72 30.17 26.66
CA GLU A 182 -21.39 31.34 27.48
C GLU A 182 -21.10 30.93 28.93
#